data_AF-A0A966X4A3-F1
#
_entry.id   AF-A0A966X4A3-F1
#
_cell.length_a   1.000
_cell.length_b   1.000
_cell.length_c   1.000
_cell.angle_alpha   90.00
_cell.angle_beta   90.00
_cell.angle_gamma   90.00
#
_symmetry.space_group_name_H-M   'P 1'
#
loop_
_entity.id
_entity.type
_entity.pdbx_description
1 polymer ?
#
loop_
_entity_poly.entity_id
_entity_poly.type
_entity_poly.pdbx_seq_one_letter_code
_entity_poly.pdbx_strand_id
1 'polypeptide(L)'
;KSRLDIVNEIDRYISWPGQALAYKVGQLSISSLREKATKALGADFDLRRFHDRLLSQGAIPLSLLETLIADWIESERERLAEETSLLSSD
;
A
#
# COMPACT_ATOMS: atom_id res chain seq x y z
N LYS A 1 -25.42 -10.60 -12.52
CA LYS A 1 -24.58 -11.44 -13.40
C LYS A 1 -25.47 -12.39 -14.16
N SER A 2 -25.26 -12.54 -15.46
CA SER A 2 -25.91 -13.56 -16.26
C SER A 2 -25.34 -14.95 -15.91
N ARG A 3 -26.06 -16.02 -16.27
CA ARG A 3 -25.53 -17.39 -16.14
C ARG A 3 -24.24 -17.58 -16.93
N LEU A 4 -24.16 -16.95 -18.10
CA LEU A 4 -22.99 -16.99 -18.98
C LEU A 4 -21.77 -16.35 -18.30
N ASP A 5 -21.96 -15.22 -17.60
CA ASP A 5 -20.87 -14.56 -16.86
C ASP A 5 -20.30 -15.47 -15.77
N ILE A 6 -21.16 -16.26 -15.11
CA ILE A 6 -20.75 -17.16 -14.03
C ILE A 6 -19.92 -18.32 -14.58
N VAL A 7 -20.39 -18.95 -15.67
CA VAL A 7 -19.68 -20.06 -16.32
C VAL A 7 -18.30 -19.60 -16.81
N ASN A 8 -18.24 -18.45 -17.49
CA ASN A 8 -16.97 -17.91 -17.98
C ASN A 8 -15.95 -17.63 -16.86
N GLU A 9 -16.39 -17.12 -15.71
CA GLU A 9 -15.49 -16.92 -14.56
C GLU A 9 -15.00 -18.24 -13.97
N ILE A 10 -15.87 -19.25 -13.87
CA ILE A 10 -15.49 -20.59 -13.39
C ILE A 10 -14.43 -21.21 -14.30
N ASP A 11 -14.65 -21.22 -15.61
CA ASP A 11 -13.70 -21.77 -16.59
C ASP A 11 -12.36 -21.03 -16.55
N ARG A 12 -12.39 -19.72 -16.32
CA ARG A 12 -11.19 -18.88 -16.15
C ARG A 12 -10.41 -19.25 -14.90
N TYR A 13 -11.07 -19.50 -13.77
CA TYR A 13 -10.41 -19.90 -12.52
C TYR A 13 -9.75 -21.27 -12.62
N ILE A 14 -10.37 -22.20 -13.36
CA ILE A 14 -9.81 -23.53 -13.63
C ILE A 14 -8.57 -23.42 -14.53
N SER A 15 -8.65 -22.59 -15.57
CA SER A 15 -7.59 -22.46 -16.58
C SER A 15 -6.40 -21.59 -16.11
N TRP A 16 -6.62 -20.64 -15.20
CA TRP A 16 -5.59 -19.74 -14.68
C TRP A 16 -5.60 -19.69 -13.14
N PRO A 17 -5.02 -20.71 -12.48
CA PRO A 17 -5.08 -20.83 -11.04
C PRO A 17 -4.40 -19.65 -10.33
N GLY A 18 -4.98 -19.19 -9.23
CA GLY A 18 -4.44 -18.12 -8.38
C GLY A 18 -4.71 -16.68 -8.86
N GLN A 19 -5.11 -16.47 -10.13
CA GLN A 19 -5.34 -15.13 -10.67
C GLN A 19 -6.44 -14.37 -9.91
N ALA A 20 -7.54 -15.05 -9.55
CA ALA A 20 -8.65 -14.43 -8.84
C ALA A 20 -8.28 -13.99 -7.41
N LEU A 21 -7.34 -14.69 -6.78
CA LEU A 21 -6.88 -14.39 -5.43
C LEU A 21 -6.05 -13.10 -5.40
N ALA A 22 -5.36 -12.77 -6.50
CA ALA A 22 -4.49 -11.61 -6.60
C ALA A 22 -5.20 -10.29 -6.25
N TYR A 23 -6.47 -10.15 -6.62
CA TYR A 23 -7.27 -8.96 -6.29
C TYR A 23 -7.39 -8.76 -4.77
N LYS A 24 -7.82 -9.81 -4.06
CA LYS A 24 -8.06 -9.69 -2.63
C LYS A 24 -6.76 -9.64 -1.84
N VAL A 25 -5.74 -10.40 -2.27
CA VAL A 25 -4.40 -10.35 -1.69
C VAL A 25 -3.80 -8.95 -1.83
N GLY A 26 -3.81 -8.36 -3.03
CA GLY A 26 -3.30 -7.01 -3.25
C GLY A 26 -4.04 -5.96 -2.42
N GLN A 27 -5.38 -6.03 -2.37
CA GLN A 27 -6.17 -5.14 -1.52
C GLN A 27 -5.77 -5.26 -0.04
N LEU A 28 -5.67 -6.48 0.49
CA LEU A 28 -5.32 -6.72 1.89
C LEU A 28 -3.91 -6.22 2.21
N SER A 29 -2.94 -6.43 1.31
CA SER A 29 -1.58 -5.94 1.47
C SER A 29 -1.53 -4.41 1.53
N ILE A 30 -2.20 -3.71 0.60
CA ILE A 30 -2.23 -2.23 0.61
C ILE A 30 -2.91 -1.69 1.86
N SER A 31 -4.02 -2.31 2.29
CA SER A 31 -4.69 -1.93 3.55
C SER A 31 -3.79 -2.12 4.77
N SER A 32 -3.05 -3.25 4.84
CA SER A 32 -2.11 -3.51 5.93
C SER A 32 -0.96 -2.50 5.95
N LEU A 33 -0.42 -2.14 4.78
CA LEU A 33 0.63 -1.13 4.65
C LEU A 33 0.17 0.24 5.12
N ARG A 34 -1.05 0.65 4.75
CA ARG A 34 -1.64 1.89 5.26
C ARG A 34 -1.78 1.86 6.78
N GLU A 35 -2.27 0.77 7.35
CA GLU A 35 -2.39 0.63 8.80
C GLU A 35 -1.04 0.73 9.50
N LYS A 36 0.01 0.09 8.97
CA LYS A 36 1.38 0.20 9.48
C LYS A 36 1.88 1.65 9.45
N ALA A 37 1.70 2.35 8.33
CA ALA A 37 2.10 3.75 8.20
C ALA A 37 1.35 4.67 9.15
N THR A 38 0.02 4.51 9.26
CA THR A 38 -0.80 5.31 10.20
C THR A 38 -0.37 5.07 11.65
N LYS A 39 -0.03 3.83 12.03
CA LYS A 39 0.49 3.54 13.38
C LYS A 39 1.87 4.14 13.62
N ALA A 40 2.76 4.10 12.63
CA ALA A 40 4.13 4.57 12.77
C ALA A 40 4.24 6.10 12.80
N LEU A 41 3.42 6.80 12.01
CA LEU A 41 3.46 8.26 11.87
C LEU A 41 2.42 8.97 12.74
N GLY A 42 1.44 8.25 13.30
CA GLY A 42 0.50 8.78 14.27
C GLY A 42 -0.32 9.96 13.71
N ALA A 43 -0.34 11.07 14.47
CA ALA A 43 -1.07 12.28 14.10
C ALA A 43 -0.51 12.97 12.85
N ASP A 44 0.76 12.74 12.53
CA ASP A 44 1.46 13.35 11.40
C ASP A 44 1.33 12.53 10.11
N PHE A 45 0.56 11.44 10.13
CA PHE A 45 0.27 10.64 8.95
C PHE A 45 -0.52 11.45 7.90
N ASP A 46 0.11 11.74 6.76
CA ASP A 46 -0.58 12.32 5.59
C ASP A 46 -0.95 11.24 4.56
N LEU A 47 -2.25 11.04 4.35
CA LEU A 47 -2.79 10.09 3.38
C LEU A 47 -2.36 10.38 1.94
N ARG A 48 -2.18 11.66 1.57
CA ARG A 48 -1.75 12.06 0.22
C ARG A 48 -0.32 11.61 -0.01
N ARG A 49 0.59 11.89 0.93
CA ARG A 49 1.99 11.44 0.86
C ARG A 49 2.10 9.92 0.78
N PHE A 50 1.27 9.20 1.53
CA PHE A 50 1.18 7.74 1.43
C PHE A 50 0.78 7.28 0.02
N HIS A 51 -0.27 7.87 -0.57
CA HIS A 51 -0.71 7.51 -1.93
C HIS A 51 0.33 7.88 -3.00
N ASP A 52 0.98 9.05 -2.87
CA ASP A 52 2.04 9.47 -3.77
C ASP A 52 3.19 8.46 -3.75
N ARG A 53 3.61 8.03 -2.56
CA ARG A 53 4.64 7.00 -2.43
C ARG A 53 4.19 5.67 -3.04
N LEU A 54 3.00 5.20 -2.68
CA LEU A 54 2.40 3.94 -3.13
C LEU A 54 2.36 3.83 -4.66
N LEU A 55 2.08 4.93 -5.35
CA LEU A 55 1.88 4.95 -6.81
C LEU A 55 3.16 5.34 -7.59
N SER A 56 4.19 5.89 -6.93
CA SER A 56 5.36 6.49 -7.59
C SER A 56 6.18 5.55 -8.48
N GLN A 57 6.15 4.23 -8.24
CA GLN A 57 6.94 3.24 -8.99
C GLN A 57 6.10 2.42 -9.98
N GLY A 58 4.82 2.73 -10.15
CA GLY A 58 3.91 1.95 -10.98
C GLY A 58 3.65 0.54 -10.44
N ALA A 59 3.38 -0.42 -11.32
CA ALA A 59 3.07 -1.79 -10.94
C ALA A 59 4.34 -2.57 -10.59
N ILE A 60 4.49 -2.91 -9.30
CA ILE A 60 5.63 -3.65 -8.75
C ILE A 60 5.17 -4.85 -7.91
N PRO A 61 6.04 -5.84 -7.65
CA PRO A 61 5.73 -6.92 -6.72
C PRO A 61 5.39 -6.41 -5.31
N LEU A 62 4.44 -7.05 -4.63
CA LEU A 62 4.00 -6.65 -3.29
C LEU A 62 5.16 -6.65 -2.27
N SER A 63 6.07 -7.62 -2.36
CA SER A 63 7.25 -7.67 -1.49
C SER A 63 8.15 -6.43 -1.62
N LEU A 64 8.35 -5.94 -2.84
CA LEU A 64 9.11 -4.71 -3.07
C LEU A 64 8.34 -3.50 -2.58
N LEU A 65 7.03 -3.45 -2.82
CA LEU A 65 6.18 -2.37 -2.30
C LEU A 65 6.25 -2.28 -0.76
N GLU A 66 6.27 -3.41 -0.07
CA GLU A 66 6.41 -3.45 1.39
C GLU A 66 7.71 -2.81 1.87
N THR A 67 8.84 -3.12 1.22
CA THR A 67 10.14 -2.48 1.50
C THR A 67 10.08 -0.99 1.24
N LEU A 68 9.58 -0.56 0.07
CA LEU A 68 9.54 0.85 -0.31
C LEU A 68 8.67 1.72 0.59
N ILE A 69 7.61 1.14 1.18
CA ILE A 69 6.76 1.82 2.17
C ILE A 69 7.43 1.86 3.53
N ALA A 70 8.14 0.80 3.95
CA ALA A 70 8.91 0.81 5.19
C ALA A 70 10.01 1.89 5.16
N ASP A 71 10.76 1.98 4.07
CA ASP A 71 11.80 3.00 3.88
C ASP A 71 11.21 4.41 3.89
N TRP A 72 10.04 4.58 3.26
CA TRP A 72 9.34 5.86 3.25
C TRP A 72 8.86 6.27 4.66
N ILE A 73 8.31 5.33 5.44
CA ILE A 73 7.90 5.62 6.83
C ILE A 73 9.10 6.16 7.64
N GLU A 74 10.29 5.56 7.49
CA GLU A 74 11.46 6.04 8.21
C GLU A 74 11.88 7.44 7.76
N SER A 75 11.91 7.69 6.46
CA SER A 75 12.20 9.03 5.91
C SER A 75 11.18 10.09 6.36
N GLU A 76 9.90 9.74 6.49
CA GLU A 76 8.89 10.66 7.03
C GLU A 76 9.14 10.96 8.51
N ARG A 77 9.54 9.96 9.31
CA ARG A 77 9.88 10.15 10.73
C ARG A 77 11.09 11.08 10.90
N GLU A 78 12.12 10.90 10.08
CA GLU A 78 13.30 11.78 10.06
C GLU A 78 12.89 13.23 9.74
N ARG A 79 12.11 13.44 8.67
CA ARG A 79 11.63 14.77 8.30
C ARG A 79 10.83 15.44 9.43
N LEU A 80 9.95 14.71 10.09
CA LEU A 80 9.14 15.23 11.20
C LEU A 80 10.01 15.59 12.43
N ALA A 81 11.05 14.80 12.69
CA ALA A 81 12.01 15.09 13.76
C ALA A 81 12.82 16.37 13.46
N GLU A 82 13.26 16.56 12.22
CA GLU A 82 13.94 17.78 11.77
C GLU A 82 13.04 19.01 11.90
N GLU A 83 11.79 18.92 11.46
CA GLU A 83 10.81 20.01 11.55
C GLU A 83 10.53 20.42 13.01
N THR A 84 10.41 19.42 13.90
CA THR A 84 10.23 19.66 15.34
C THR A 84 11.47 20.32 15.97
N SER A 85 12.67 19.96 15.53
CA SER A 85 13.93 20.55 16.02
C SER A 85 14.08 22.02 15.61
N LEU A 86 13.63 22.38 14.41
CA LEU A 86 13.69 23.76 13.92
C LEU A 86 12.70 24.66 14.67
N LEU A 87 11.46 24.17 14.90
CA LEU A 87 10.42 24.90 15.63
C LEU A 87 10.73 25.12 17.12
N SER A 88 11.61 24.32 17.71
CA SER A 88 12.03 24.45 19.12
C SER A 88 13.29 25.29 19.32
N SER A 89 13.90 25.77 18.22
CA SER A 89 15.10 26.60 18.23
C SER A 89 14.83 28.11 18.02
N ASP A 90 13.57 28.48 17.76
CA ASP A 90 13.04 29.87 17.70
C ASP A 90 12.28 30.22 18.99
#